data_AF-A0A221MI28-F1
#
_entry.id   AF-A0A221MI28-F1
#
_cell.length_a   1.000
_cell.length_b   1.000
_cell.length_c   1.000
_cell.angle_alpha   90.00
_cell.angle_beta   90.00
_cell.angle_gamma   90.00
#
_symmetry.space_group_name_H-M   'P 1'
#
loop_
_entity.id
_entity.type
_entity.pdbx_description
1 polymer ?
#
loop_
_entity_poly.entity_id
_entity_poly.type
_entity_poly.pdbx_seq_one_letter_code
_entity_poly.pdbx_strand_id
1 'polypeptide(L)' 'MGDIDEQACGGTHVRNTNEIGEISLERTNSKGKGVMRMKLKLVNWKGEPGPLSGFY' A
#
# COMPACT_ATOMS: atom_id res chain seq x y z
N MET A 1 -4.44 1.81 -11.50
CA MET A 1 -5.56 2.64 -11.01
C MET A 1 -5.95 3.61 -12.13
N GLY A 2 -6.85 3.20 -13.03
CA GLY A 2 -7.01 3.75 -14.39
C GLY A 2 -7.33 5.23 -14.58
N ASP A 3 -7.40 6.04 -13.51
CA ASP A 3 -7.55 7.51 -13.58
C ASP A 3 -6.58 8.27 -12.63
N ILE A 4 -5.80 7.56 -11.80
CA ILE A 4 -4.89 8.15 -10.80
C ILE A 4 -3.44 7.78 -11.11
N ASP A 5 -3.18 6.53 -11.46
CA ASP A 5 -1.83 5.99 -11.64
C ASP A 5 -1.87 4.65 -12.38
N GLU A 6 -1.05 4.48 -13.41
CA GLU A 6 -0.91 3.23 -14.16
C GLU A 6 0.55 2.77 -14.13
N GLN A 7 0.77 1.58 -13.56
CA GLN A 7 2.10 1.03 -13.34
C GLN A 7 2.15 -0.44 -13.74
N ALA A 8 3.28 -0.86 -14.31
CA ALA A 8 3.59 -2.26 -14.49
C ALA A 8 4.00 -2.86 -13.14
N CYS A 9 3.15 -3.72 -12.56
CA CYS A 9 3.41 -4.41 -11.31
C CYS A 9 3.00 -5.88 -11.41
N GLY A 10 3.79 -6.79 -10.82
CA GLY A 10 3.53 -8.24 -10.77
C GLY A 10 3.07 -8.75 -9.41
N GLY A 11 2.65 -7.87 -8.50
CA GLY A 11 2.21 -8.24 -7.16
C GLY A 11 0.72 -8.54 -7.06
N THR A 12 0.32 -9.18 -5.96
CA THR A 12 -1.11 -9.35 -5.62
C THR A 12 -1.65 -8.05 -5.04
N HIS A 13 -2.74 -7.54 -5.62
CA HIS A 13 -3.39 -6.32 -5.20
C HIS A 13 -4.84 -6.58 -4.77
N VAL A 14 -5.32 -5.75 -3.85
CA VAL A 14 -6.76 -5.61 -3.59
C VAL A 14 -7.47 -5.05 -4.81
N ARG A 15 -8.76 -5.34 -4.96
CA ARG A 15 -9.53 -4.95 -6.16
C ARG A 15 -9.83 -3.45 -6.17
N ASN A 16 -9.98 -2.83 -4.99
CA ASN A 16 -10.28 -1.40 -4.87
C ASN A 16 -9.61 -0.75 -3.64
N THR A 17 -9.44 0.58 -3.67
CA THR A 17 -8.74 1.35 -2.62
C THR A 17 -9.43 1.32 -1.26
N ASN A 18 -10.75 1.13 -1.22
CA ASN A 18 -11.50 1.12 0.04
C ASN A 18 -11.14 -0.12 0.89
N GLU A 19 -10.66 -1.20 0.26
CA GLU A 19 -10.19 -2.40 0.97
C GLU A 19 -8.90 -2.15 1.79
N ILE A 20 -8.10 -1.14 1.42
CA ILE A 20 -6.88 -0.77 2.15
C ILE A 20 -7.24 -0.13 3.50
N GLY A 21 -8.36 0.59 3.56
CA GLY A 21 -8.79 1.32 4.74
C GLY A 21 -7.94 2.57 5.03
N GLU A 22 -7.90 2.97 6.30
CA GLU A 22 -7.23 4.20 6.73
C GLU A 22 -5.70 4.03 6.80
N ILE A 23 -4.99 4.97 6.16
CA ILE A 23 -3.53 5.05 6.13
C ILE A 23 -3.07 6.27 6.94
N SER A 24 -2.09 6.08 7.81
CA SER A 24 -1.43 7.15 8.56
C SER A 24 0.05 7.28 8.16
N LEU A 25 0.51 8.53 8.02
CA LEU A 25 1.92 8.85 7.77
C LEU A 25 2.69 8.89 9.09
N GLU A 26 3.54 7.90 9.33
CA GLU A 26 4.35 7.86 10.55
C GLU A 26 5.53 8.81 10.50
N ARG A 27 6.25 8.81 9.38
CA ARG A 27 7.51 9.52 9.28
C ARG A 27 7.88 9.77 7.83
N THR A 28 8.41 10.96 7.60
CA THR A 28 9.03 11.35 6.34
C THR A 28 10.49 11.66 6.59
N ASN A 29 11.39 11.11 5.78
CA ASN A 29 12.82 11.43 5.83
C ASN A 29 13.34 11.74 4.43
N SER A 30 14.14 12.80 4.31
CA SER A 30 14.93 13.02 3.09
C SER A 30 16.05 11.99 3.01
N LYS A 31 16.24 11.41 1.82
CA LYS A 31 17.39 10.56 1.48
C LYS A 31 18.42 11.30 0.64
N GLY A 32 18.26 12.62 0.47
CA GLY A 32 19.10 13.45 -0.40
C GLY A 32 18.71 13.33 -1.88
N LYS A 33 19.33 14.16 -2.74
CA LYS A 33 19.15 14.16 -4.21
C LYS A 33 17.68 14.18 -4.67
N GLY A 34 16.81 14.89 -3.96
CA GLY A 34 15.38 14.97 -4.27
C GLY A 34 14.57 13.72 -3.91
N VAL A 35 15.18 12.72 -3.26
CA VAL A 35 14.49 11.48 -2.87
C VAL A 35 13.93 11.60 -1.44
N MET A 36 12.66 11.26 -1.28
CA MET A 36 11.96 11.24 0.00
C MET A 36 11.52 9.82 0.33
N ARG A 37 11.80 9.37 1.56
CA ARG A 37 11.28 8.10 2.09
C ARG A 37 10.16 8.37 3.07
N MET A 38 8.97 7.88 2.74
CA MET A 38 7.79 7.94 3.59
C MET A 38 7.58 6.57 4.24
N LYS A 39 7.27 6.57 5.54
CA LYS A 39 6.85 5.39 6.28
C LYS A 39 5.37 5.55 6.62
N LEU A 40 4.57 4.62 6.14
CA LEU A 40 3.12 4.60 6.28
C LEU A 40 2.69 3.42 7.16
N LYS A 41 1.53 3.55 7.81
CA LYS A 41 0.87 2.48 8.57
C LYS A 41 -0.60 2.38 8.20
N LEU A 42 -1.15 1.16 8.27
CA LEU A 42 -2.59 0.93 8.28
C LEU A 42 -3.10 1.08 9.71
N VAL A 43 -4.06 1.97 9.93
CA VAL A 43 -4.50 2.38 11.29
C VAL A 43 -5.36 1.31 11.96
N ASN A 44 -6.17 0.60 11.18
CA ASN A 44 -7.18 -0.34 11.70
C ASN A 44 -6.96 -1.78 11.21
N TRP A 45 -5.72 -2.13 10.86
CA TRP A 45 -5.38 -3.49 10.43
C TRP A 45 -5.50 -4.46 11.61
N LYS A 46 -6.52 -5.34 11.58
CA LYS A 46 -6.78 -6.32 12.63
C LYS A 46 -5.96 -7.62 12.54
N GLY A 47 -5.03 -7.72 11.59
CA GLY A 47 -4.04 -8.80 11.60
C GLY A 47 -4.55 -10.18 11.20
N GLU A 48 -5.74 -10.30 10.60
CA GLU A 48 -6.11 -11.59 9.99
C GLU A 48 -5.53 -11.63 8.57
N PRO A 49 -4.54 -12.50 8.29
CA PRO A 49 -4.20 -12.79 6.91
C PRO A 49 -5.45 -13.35 6.25
N GLY A 50 -6.04 -12.58 5.33
CA GLY A 50 -7.04 -13.11 4.41
C GLY A 50 -6.48 -14.36 3.71
N PRO A 51 -7.33 -15.30 3.27
CA PRO A 51 -6.88 -16.59 2.79
C PRO A 51 -6.00 -16.42 1.54
N LEU A 52 -4.68 -16.39 1.72
CA LEU A 52 -3.70 -16.60 0.65
C LEU A 52 -3.56 -18.09 0.33
N SER A 53 -4.70 -18.80 0.32
CA SER A 53 -4.84 -20.16 -0.16
C SER A 53 -5.86 -20.15 -1.29
N GLY A 54 -5.43 -19.85 -2.52
CA GLY A 54 -6.40 -19.99 -3.61
C GLY A 54 -6.03 -19.58 -5.02
N PHE A 55 -4.92 -18.89 -5.30
CA PHE A 55 -4.60 -18.57 -6.70
C PHE A 55 -3.08 -18.59 -6.92
N TYR A 56 -2.60 -19.75 -7.39
CA TYR A 56 -1.43 -19.89 -8.26
C TYR A 56 -1.89 -19.69 -9.71
#